data_AF-A0A4R9WSA0-F1
#
_entry.id   AF-A0A4R9WSA0-F1
#
_cell.length_a   1.000
_cell.length_b   1.000
_cell.length_c   1.000
_cell.angle_alpha   90.00
_cell.angle_beta   90.00
_cell.angle_gamma   90.00
#
_symmetry.space_group_name_H-M   'P 1'
#
loop_
_entity.id
_entity.type
_entity.pdbx_description
1 polymer ?
#
loop_
_entity_poly.entity_id
_entity_poly.type
_entity_poly.pdbx_seq_one_letter_code
_entity_poly.pdbx_strand_id
1 'polypeptide(L)'
;MSVLISLLVGRLGTSRLFAGAIAWAASAALVSGAAFTVYELIKHRGAEEVRAKIEKDNQDAITKGIDARMSFDDCIDTGGVYDFRRQRCAGAALGHW
;
A
#
# COMPACT_ATOMS: atom_id res chain seq x y z
N MET A 1 17.47 19.65 49.39
CA MET A 1 17.44 19.53 47.91
C MET A 1 17.20 20.86 47.20
N SER A 2 16.33 21.71 47.73
CA SER A 2 15.97 23.00 47.11
C SER A 2 17.14 23.98 46.96
N VAL A 3 18.06 24.07 47.94
CA VAL A 3 19.20 25.00 47.89
C VAL A 3 20.22 24.64 46.79
N LEU A 4 20.44 23.34 46.55
CA LEU A 4 21.33 22.86 45.48
C LEU A 4 20.74 23.13 44.10
N ILE A 5 19.42 22.97 43.94
CA ILE A 5 18.69 23.29 42.71
C ILE A 5 18.74 24.80 42.45
N SER A 6 18.52 25.64 43.47
CA SER A 6 18.61 27.09 43.36
C SER A 6 20.01 27.58 43.01
N LEU A 7 21.05 26.95 43.57
CA LEU A 7 22.45 27.27 43.23
C LEU A 7 22.79 26.80 41.81
N LEU A 8 22.34 25.64 41.36
CA LEU A 8 22.56 25.17 39.99
C LEU A 8 21.86 26.09 38.98
N VAL A 9 20.60 26.47 39.23
CA VAL A 9 19.85 27.40 38.38
C VAL A 9 20.47 28.80 38.38
N GLY A 10 20.95 29.27 39.54
CA GLY A 10 21.66 30.56 39.66
C GLY A 10 23.06 30.57 39.04
N ARG A 11 23.78 29.44 39.08
CA ARG A 11 25.14 29.25 38.54
C ARG A 11 25.14 28.96 37.03
N LEU A 12 24.09 28.35 36.52
CA LEU A 12 23.89 28.06 35.08
C LEU A 12 23.38 29.28 34.30
N GLY A 13 23.08 30.41 34.96
CA GLY A 13 22.75 31.68 34.32
C GLY A 13 21.64 31.59 33.27
N THR A 14 20.80 30.56 33.36
CA THR A 14 19.82 30.27 32.33
C THR A 14 18.63 31.16 32.59
N SER A 15 18.51 32.21 31.78
CA SER A 15 17.34 33.09 31.82
C SER A 15 16.08 32.25 31.66
N ARG A 16 14.98 32.61 32.34
CA ARG A 16 13.66 31.97 32.15
C ARG A 16 13.28 31.87 30.67
N LEU A 17 13.77 32.81 29.86
CA LEU A 17 13.61 32.84 28.41
C LEU A 17 14.34 31.69 27.71
N PHE A 18 15.56 31.35 28.13
CA PHE A 18 16.32 30.24 27.57
C PHE A 18 15.71 28.88 27.93
N ALA A 19 15.25 28.71 29.18
CA ALA A 19 14.50 27.52 29.57
C ALA A 19 13.18 27.39 28.79
N GLY A 20 12.46 28.50 28.60
CA GLY A 20 11.26 28.55 27.76
C GLY A 20 11.54 28.19 26.29
N ALA A 21 12.63 28.71 25.72
CA ALA A 21 13.04 28.42 24.35
C ALA A 21 13.35 26.92 24.16
N ILE A 22 14.03 26.28 25.10
CA ILE A 22 14.29 24.83 25.06
C ILE A 22 12.99 24.04 25.13
N ALA A 23 12.10 24.38 26.06
CA ALA A 23 10.82 23.69 26.20
C ALA A 23 9.98 23.80 24.93
N TRP A 24 9.98 24.97 24.29
CA TRP A 24 9.27 25.21 23.03
C TRP A 24 9.91 24.43 21.88
N ALA A 25 11.23 24.45 21.76
CA ALA A 25 11.96 23.71 20.74
C ALA A 25 11.73 22.19 20.86
N ALA A 26 11.78 21.65 22.09
CA ALA A 26 11.49 20.24 22.34
C ALA A 26 10.05 19.89 21.94
N SER A 27 9.08 20.74 22.28
CA SER A 27 7.67 20.54 21.93
C SER A 27 7.48 20.55 20.40
N ALA A 28 8.07 21.53 19.71
CA ALA A 28 8.01 21.63 18.26
C ALA A 28 8.65 20.42 17.57
N ALA A 29 9.79 19.95 18.08
CA ALA A 29 10.45 18.75 17.56
C ALA A 29 9.58 17.49 17.74
N LEU A 30 8.95 17.32 18.90
CA LEU A 30 8.06 16.19 19.16
C LEU A 30 6.84 16.20 18.24
N VAL A 31 6.18 17.35 18.10
CA VAL A 31 5.01 17.48 17.22
C VAL A 31 5.38 17.25 15.75
N SER A 32 6.49 17.84 15.30
CA SER A 32 6.96 17.67 13.91
C SER A 32 7.37 16.24 13.62
N GLY A 33 8.09 15.61 14.57
CA GLY A 33 8.47 14.20 14.47
C GLY A 33 7.27 13.27 14.42
N ALA A 34 6.26 13.49 15.27
CA ALA A 34 5.03 12.71 15.27
C ALA A 34 4.23 12.86 13.96
N ALA A 35 4.12 14.09 13.43
CA ALA A 35 3.44 14.33 12.15
C ALA A 35 4.17 13.62 10.99
N PHE A 36 5.49 13.69 10.97
CA PHE A 36 6.31 13.04 9.94
C PHE A 36 6.18 11.51 9.97
N THR A 37 6.24 10.90 11.16
CA THR A 37 6.12 9.44 11.30
C THR A 37 4.73 8.93 10.90
N VAL A 38 3.67 9.65 11.27
CA VAL A 38 2.29 9.31 10.85
C VAL A 38 2.15 9.40 9.34
N TYR A 39 2.68 10.45 8.71
CA TYR A 39 2.64 10.62 7.26
C TYR A 39 3.35 9.48 6.52
N GLU A 40 4.57 9.12 6.94
CA GLU A 40 5.33 8.01 6.35
C GLU A 40 4.61 6.67 6.53
N LEU A 41 4.03 6.42 7.72
CA LEU A 41 3.27 5.19 7.97
C LEU A 41 2.03 5.08 7.06
N ILE A 42 1.25 6.15 6.91
CA ILE A 42 0.06 6.14 6.04
C ILE A 42 0.48 5.93 4.59
N LYS A 43 1.52 6.61 4.13
CA LYS A 43 2.03 6.48 2.76
C LYS A 43 2.54 5.07 2.46
N HIS A 44 3.31 4.48 3.38
CA HIS A 44 3.81 3.11 3.22
C HIS A 44 2.68 2.09 3.24
N ARG A 45 1.71 2.21 4.15
CA ARG A 45 0.53 1.33 4.20
C ARG A 45 -0.30 1.44 2.93
N GLY A 46 -0.55 2.65 2.44
CA GLY A 46 -1.29 2.88 1.21
C GLY A 46 -0.55 2.33 -0.03
N ALA A 47 0.77 2.47 -0.09
CA ALA A 47 1.58 1.91 -1.17
C ALA A 47 1.54 0.38 -1.19
N GLU A 48 1.62 -0.27 -0.03
CA GLU A 48 1.51 -1.73 0.09
C GLU A 48 0.11 -2.23 -0.29
N GLU A 49 -0.95 -1.55 0.13
CA GLU A 49 -2.32 -1.90 -0.24
C GLU A 49 -2.56 -1.81 -1.76
N VAL A 50 -2.08 -0.73 -2.39
CA VAL A 50 -2.17 -0.57 -3.85
C VAL A 50 -1.35 -1.62 -4.57
N ARG A 51 -0.13 -1.91 -4.10
CA ARG A 51 0.73 -2.93 -4.70
C ARG A 51 0.14 -4.32 -4.58
N ALA A 52 -0.40 -4.68 -3.42
CA ALA A 52 -1.08 -5.95 -3.20
C ALA A 52 -2.34 -6.09 -4.09
N LYS A 53 -3.08 -4.99 -4.27
CA LYS A 53 -4.24 -4.97 -5.17
C LYS A 53 -3.83 -5.16 -6.63
N ILE A 54 -2.80 -4.45 -7.09
CA ILE A 54 -2.28 -4.59 -8.46
C ILE A 54 -1.78 -6.01 -8.71
N GLU A 55 -1.03 -6.59 -7.77
CA GLU A 55 -0.55 -7.98 -7.90
C GLU A 55 -1.72 -8.96 -8.01
N LYS A 56 -2.74 -8.81 -7.16
CA LYS A 56 -3.94 -9.64 -7.21
C LYS A 56 -4.69 -9.50 -8.54
N ASP A 57 -4.88 -8.27 -9.01
CA ASP A 57 -5.61 -7.99 -10.26
C ASP A 57 -4.83 -8.54 -11.48
N ASN A 58 -3.50 -8.46 -11.48
CA ASN A 58 -2.66 -9.04 -12.53
C ASN A 58 -2.71 -10.58 -12.52
N GLN A 59 -2.64 -11.20 -11.34
CA GLN A 59 -2.74 -12.66 -11.23
C GLN A 59 -4.11 -13.15 -11.72
N ASP A 60 -5.19 -12.47 -11.35
CA ASP A 60 -6.55 -12.78 -11.85
C ASP A 60 -6.65 -12.67 -13.37
N ALA A 61 -6.06 -11.63 -13.96
CA ALA A 61 -6.00 -11.47 -15.41
C ALA A 61 -5.21 -12.60 -16.10
N ILE A 62 -4.08 -13.03 -15.53
CA ILE A 62 -3.30 -14.17 -16.04
C ILE A 62 -4.12 -15.46 -15.97
N THR A 63 -4.76 -15.74 -14.83
CA THR A 63 -5.59 -16.94 -14.65
C THR A 63 -6.74 -16.96 -15.66
N LYS A 64 -7.45 -15.84 -15.84
CA LYS A 64 -8.52 -15.72 -16.84
C LYS A 64 -8.01 -15.91 -18.26
N GLY A 65 -6.81 -15.41 -18.57
CA GLY A 65 -6.19 -15.60 -19.88
C GLY A 65 -5.83 -17.06 -20.16
N ILE A 66 -5.28 -17.77 -19.17
CA ILE A 66 -4.97 -19.21 -19.27
C ILE A 66 -6.26 -20.01 -19.44
N ASP A 67 -7.29 -19.73 -18.64
CA ASP A 67 -8.59 -20.41 -18.71
C ASP A 67 -9.26 -20.20 -20.07
N ALA A 68 -9.27 -18.96 -20.58
CA ALA A 68 -9.79 -18.65 -21.90
C ALA A 68 -9.05 -19.40 -23.01
N ARG A 69 -7.71 -19.48 -22.94
CA ARG A 69 -6.90 -20.22 -23.90
C ARG A 69 -7.20 -21.72 -23.85
N MET A 70 -7.25 -22.32 -22.65
CA MET A 70 -7.59 -23.73 -22.49
C MET A 70 -8.99 -24.03 -23.02
N SER A 71 -9.97 -23.17 -22.75
CA SER A 71 -11.35 -23.33 -23.25
C SER A 71 -11.45 -23.22 -24.78
N PHE A 72 -10.57 -22.43 -25.40
CA PHE A 72 -10.47 -22.32 -26.86
C PHE A 72 -9.84 -23.58 -27.45
N ASP A 73 -8.67 -23.99 -26.95
CA ASP A 73 -7.95 -25.17 -27.44
C ASP A 73 -8.83 -26.43 -27.29
N ASP A 74 -9.47 -26.64 -26.13
CA ASP A 74 -10.40 -27.77 -25.88
C ASP A 74 -11.61 -27.77 -26.84
N CYS A 75 -12.14 -26.58 -27.15
CA CYS A 75 -13.24 -26.46 -28.12
C CYS A 75 -12.81 -26.85 -29.54
N ILE A 76 -11.61 -26.45 -29.96
CA ILE A 76 -11.09 -26.78 -31.30
C ILE A 76 -10.71 -28.26 -31.38
N ASP A 77 -10.08 -28.81 -30.34
CA ASP A 77 -9.66 -30.22 -30.27
C ASP A 77 -10.85 -31.19 -30.29
N THR A 78 -12.01 -30.77 -29.76
CA THR A 78 -13.27 -31.53 -29.83
C THR A 78 -14.07 -31.30 -31.12
N GLY A 79 -13.54 -30.52 -32.06
CA GLY A 79 -14.20 -30.21 -33.35
C GLY A 79 -15.36 -29.22 -33.24
N GLY A 80 -15.44 -28.46 -32.15
CA GLY A 80 -16.42 -27.40 -31.93
C GLY A 80 -16.09 -26.10 -32.67
N VAL A 81 -17.01 -25.14 -32.59
CA VAL A 81 -16.79 -23.78 -33.12
C VAL A 81 -16.81 -22.80 -31.95
N TYR A 82 -15.71 -22.08 -31.75
CA TYR A 82 -15.61 -21.14 -30.63
C TYR A 82 -16.31 -19.81 -30.91
N ASP A 83 -17.23 -19.38 -30.04
CA ASP A 83 -17.88 -18.08 -30.10
C ASP A 83 -17.06 -17.05 -29.32
N PHE A 84 -16.25 -16.26 -30.02
CA PHE A 84 -15.42 -15.20 -29.42
C PHE A 84 -16.22 -14.09 -28.75
N ARG A 85 -17.46 -13.84 -29.18
CA ARG A 85 -18.31 -12.81 -28.60
C ARG A 85 -18.87 -13.25 -27.24
N ARG A 86 -19.16 -14.55 -27.10
CA ARG A 86 -19.68 -15.14 -25.85
C ARG A 86 -18.63 -15.87 -25.01
N GLN A 87 -17.39 -15.93 -25.49
CA GLN A 87 -16.25 -16.63 -24.85
C GLN A 87 -16.61 -18.06 -24.41
N ARG A 88 -17.23 -18.82 -25.32
CA ARG A 88 -17.66 -20.18 -25.04
C ARG A 88 -17.66 -21.03 -26.30
N CYS A 89 -17.48 -22.33 -26.12
CA CYS A 89 -17.63 -23.28 -27.20
C CYS A 89 -19.11 -23.37 -27.63
N ALA A 90 -19.40 -23.18 -28.92
CA ALA A 90 -20.69 -23.49 -29.51
C ALA A 90 -20.64 -24.93 -30.04
N GLY A 91 -21.56 -25.79 -29.58
CA GLY A 91 -21.58 -27.20 -29.93
C GLY A 91 -21.81 -27.46 -31.43
N ALA A 92 -21.01 -28.40 -31.96
CA ALA A 92 -20.93 -28.94 -33.32
C ALA A 92 -20.91 -27.94 -34.49
N ALA A 93 -19.81 -27.93 -35.25
CA ALA A 93 -19.88 -27.59 -36.67
C ALA A 93 -20.79 -28.62 -37.35
N LEU A 94 -22.09 -28.32 -37.51
CA LEU A 94 -23.02 -29.14 -38.28
C LEU A 94 -22.66 -29.04 -39.77
N GLY A 95 -21.56 -29.68 -40.15
CA GLY A 95 -21.21 -30.05 -41.51
C GLY A 95 -21.23 -31.58 -41.58
N HIS A 96 -22.40 -32.12 -41.90
CA HIS A 96 -22.52 -33.50 -42.37
C HIS A 96 -21.55 -33.73 -43.53
N TRP A 97 -20.77 -34.80 -43.47
CA TRP A 97 -20.25 -35.50 -44.66
C TRP A 97 -21.14 -36.70 -44.92
#